data_AF-A0A1Q8AGK9-F1
#
_entry.id   AF-A0A1Q8AGK9-F1
#
_cell.length_a   1.000
_cell.length_b   1.000
_cell.length_c   1.000
_cell.angle_alpha   90.00
_cell.angle_beta   90.00
_cell.angle_gamma   90.00
#
_symmetry.space_group_name_H-M   'P 1'
#
loop_
_entity.id
_entity.type
_entity.pdbx_description
1 polymer ?
#
loop_
_entity_poly.entity_id
_entity_poly.type
_entity_poly.pdbx_seq_one_letter_code
_entity_poly.pdbx_strand_id
1 'polypeptide(L)'
;MPRRSFDYALASTSGVLLALSFPKFGHPALAWIALTPLLVALAGASVRQSFALGLLTGIVYFTGTLYWITRVMAVYGDLQWWVAVLINALLVAYLALFPAIFALIVRRIVVAHGPAAVMAAPLVWVTAELGRTYFLTGFPWVLLGYSQSPVLPIAQLASVFGVYGVSMLVAAVSAALALIAVGPPKAGPYVPLGRYVPLCVVLLALAVVAVWGSRRAAGREWTHTGDPIRVGLIQGNVDQGQKWDPARASAIFHEYLRMTREAIAQGAQFVLWPESSTPFYFEEDRPGAEMVRAIARDARVTILFGSDQVDWRVEGNKRIPDKYYNSAFVVRPDGTTAGAYRKMHLVPFGEYVPLKELLFFAAPLVEAVGPFSAGVDPTLLPVNGHPVSVAICYEVVYPNLIRQFVVRGSELLTTITNDAWFGSTSAPYQHFAQASMRAIEEGRYLVRSANTGISGIVDPYGHVVAETRIFEPAVVVGEARFLRHSTFYARHGDIVAYASAVMTLALVVVSRRRVQ
;
A
#
# COMPACT_ATOMS: atom_id res chain seq x y z
N MET A 1 31.97 21.98 -16.93
CA MET A 1 30.92 22.39 -15.96
C MET A 1 29.47 22.24 -16.48
N PRO A 2 29.11 22.53 -17.74
CA PRO A 2 27.71 22.50 -18.21
C PRO A 2 26.99 21.13 -18.13
N ARG A 3 27.73 20.02 -18.25
CA ARG A 3 27.15 18.67 -18.15
C ARG A 3 26.63 18.34 -16.75
N ARG A 4 27.27 18.85 -15.68
CA ARG A 4 26.87 18.50 -14.31
C ARG A 4 25.53 19.09 -13.93
N SER A 5 25.26 20.35 -14.27
CA SER A 5 23.96 20.99 -14.01
C SER A 5 22.83 20.30 -14.76
N PHE A 6 23.09 19.86 -16.00
CA PHE A 6 22.12 19.10 -16.79
C PHE A 6 21.80 17.73 -16.16
N ASP A 7 22.80 17.00 -15.64
CA ASP A 7 22.58 15.71 -14.97
C ASP A 7 21.66 15.84 -13.74
N TYR A 8 21.85 16.89 -12.92
CA TYR A 8 20.97 17.15 -11.78
C TYR A 8 19.56 17.56 -12.21
N ALA A 9 19.41 18.30 -13.30
CA ALA A 9 18.09 18.61 -13.86
C ALA A 9 17.36 17.33 -14.33
N LEU A 10 18.08 16.38 -14.95
CA LEU A 10 17.52 15.07 -15.32
C LEU A 10 17.11 14.26 -14.08
N ALA A 11 17.95 14.21 -13.05
CA ALA A 11 17.61 13.54 -11.79
C ALA A 11 16.35 14.14 -11.13
N SER A 12 16.27 15.47 -11.02
CA SER A 12 15.06 16.15 -10.53
C SER A 12 13.84 15.83 -11.39
N THR A 13 13.98 15.84 -12.71
CA THR A 13 12.91 15.49 -13.66
C THR A 13 12.42 14.06 -13.42
N SER A 14 13.33 13.11 -13.21
CA SER A 14 12.99 11.72 -12.86
C SER A 14 12.16 11.66 -11.58
N GLY A 15 12.56 12.42 -10.54
CA GLY A 15 11.82 12.49 -9.28
C GLY A 15 10.43 13.08 -9.43
N VAL A 16 10.28 14.15 -10.24
CA VAL A 16 8.99 14.76 -10.55
C VAL A 16 8.08 13.78 -11.31
N LEU A 17 8.61 13.10 -12.33
CA LEU A 17 7.84 12.11 -13.10
C LEU A 17 7.39 10.93 -12.24
N LEU A 18 8.24 10.46 -11.32
CA LEU A 18 7.86 9.44 -10.34
C LEU A 18 6.74 9.96 -9.44
N ALA A 19 6.84 11.18 -8.90
CA ALA A 19 5.82 11.73 -8.02
C ALA A 19 4.48 11.93 -8.73
N LEU A 20 4.52 12.44 -9.97
CA LEU A 20 3.35 12.62 -10.82
C LEU A 20 2.88 11.32 -11.49
N SER A 21 3.44 10.15 -11.15
CA SER A 21 2.89 8.88 -11.61
C SER A 21 1.78 8.34 -10.70
N PHE A 22 1.59 8.93 -9.51
CA PHE A 22 0.61 8.50 -8.51
C PHE A 22 -0.58 9.47 -8.40
N PRO A 23 -1.75 8.98 -7.94
CA PRO A 23 -2.84 9.84 -7.51
C PRO A 23 -2.37 10.84 -6.42
N LYS A 24 -2.97 12.03 -6.27
CA LYS A 24 -4.25 12.54 -6.81
C LYS A 24 -4.11 13.33 -8.13
N PHE A 25 -2.95 13.92 -8.38
CA PHE A 25 -2.73 14.86 -9.49
C PHE A 25 -2.00 14.24 -10.69
N GLY A 26 -1.38 13.07 -10.48
CA GLY A 26 -0.55 12.41 -11.45
C GLY A 26 -1.30 11.60 -12.49
N HIS A 27 -0.55 11.03 -13.43
CA HIS A 27 -1.05 10.14 -14.47
C HIS A 27 -0.15 8.90 -14.63
N PRO A 28 -0.71 7.67 -14.74
CA PRO A 28 0.05 6.43 -14.82
C PRO A 28 1.04 6.38 -16.00
N ALA A 29 0.76 7.11 -17.08
CA ALA A 29 1.64 7.20 -18.25
C ALA A 29 3.05 7.73 -17.92
N LEU A 30 3.18 8.60 -16.91
CA LEU A 30 4.46 9.19 -16.54
C LEU A 30 5.43 8.17 -15.94
N ALA A 31 4.91 7.10 -15.31
CA ALA A 31 5.72 6.04 -14.72
C ALA A 31 6.65 5.37 -15.75
N TRP A 32 6.16 5.16 -16.98
CA TRP A 32 6.86 4.45 -18.05
C TRP A 32 8.16 5.14 -18.47
N ILE A 33 8.21 6.46 -18.35
CA ILE A 33 9.39 7.27 -18.68
C ILE A 33 10.12 7.77 -17.44
N ALA A 34 9.59 7.56 -16.24
CA ALA A 34 10.03 8.23 -15.03
C ALA A 34 11.49 7.97 -14.67
N LEU A 35 12.01 6.75 -14.87
CA LEU A 35 13.41 6.44 -14.57
C LEU A 35 14.37 6.79 -15.72
N THR A 36 13.85 7.09 -16.91
CA THR A 36 14.66 7.38 -18.11
C THR A 36 15.65 8.52 -17.88
N PRO A 37 15.24 9.70 -17.37
CA PRO A 37 16.16 10.83 -17.18
C PRO A 37 17.30 10.51 -16.21
N LEU A 38 17.00 9.85 -15.07
CA LEU A 38 18.03 9.43 -14.12
C LEU A 38 19.01 8.46 -14.78
N LEU A 39 18.52 7.43 -15.45
CA LEU A 39 19.37 6.44 -16.12
C LEU A 39 20.28 7.06 -17.20
N VAL A 40 19.80 8.07 -17.93
CA VAL A 40 20.60 8.85 -18.88
C VAL A 40 21.71 9.64 -18.16
N ALA A 41 21.38 10.32 -17.05
CA ALA A 41 22.36 11.07 -16.26
C ALA A 41 23.46 10.16 -15.67
N LEU A 42 23.15 8.90 -15.37
CA LEU A 42 24.13 7.94 -14.83
C LEU A 42 25.18 7.48 -15.84
N ALA A 43 24.95 7.60 -17.15
CA ALA A 43 25.87 7.10 -18.17
C ALA A 43 27.28 7.70 -18.06
N GLY A 44 27.37 9.00 -17.75
CA GLY A 44 28.61 9.74 -17.60
C GLY A 44 29.04 10.04 -16.16
N ALA A 45 28.24 9.65 -15.17
CA ALA A 45 28.45 10.05 -13.78
C ALA A 45 29.64 9.34 -13.10
N SER A 46 30.29 10.02 -12.16
CA SER A 46 31.19 9.34 -11.21
C SER A 46 30.39 8.54 -10.17
N VAL A 47 31.04 7.69 -9.37
CA VAL A 47 30.37 6.95 -8.28
C VAL A 47 29.70 7.91 -7.29
N ARG A 48 30.43 8.95 -6.84
CA ARG A 48 29.89 9.97 -5.92
C ARG A 48 28.72 10.74 -6.54
N GLN A 49 28.85 11.10 -7.81
CA GLN A 49 27.78 11.80 -8.53
C GLN A 49 26.54 10.90 -8.71
N SER A 50 26.73 9.61 -8.98
CA SER A 50 25.61 8.66 -9.13
C SER A 50 24.78 8.54 -7.85
N PHE A 51 25.45 8.48 -6.69
CA PHE A 51 24.77 8.53 -5.40
C PHE A 51 23.97 9.82 -5.23
N ALA A 52 24.59 10.99 -5.52
CA ALA A 52 23.92 12.28 -5.39
C ALA A 52 22.71 12.44 -6.35
N LEU A 53 22.82 11.93 -7.59
CA LEU A 53 21.72 11.95 -8.57
C LEU A 53 20.56 11.07 -8.12
N GLY A 54 20.84 9.85 -7.65
CA GLY A 54 19.81 8.98 -7.10
C GLY A 54 19.18 9.55 -5.84
N LEU A 55 19.98 10.14 -4.93
CA LEU A 55 19.49 10.79 -3.72
C LEU A 55 18.57 11.98 -4.06
N LEU A 56 18.97 12.84 -4.99
CA LEU A 56 18.13 13.96 -5.45
C LEU A 56 16.82 13.47 -6.07
N THR A 57 16.88 12.43 -6.93
CA THR A 57 15.70 11.81 -7.52
C THR A 57 14.75 11.31 -6.43
N GLY A 58 15.29 10.62 -5.42
CA GLY A 58 14.52 10.12 -4.27
C GLY A 58 13.92 11.25 -3.43
N ILE A 59 14.67 12.31 -3.13
CA ILE A 59 14.17 13.45 -2.37
C ILE A 59 12.96 14.07 -3.08
N VAL A 60 13.10 14.40 -4.37
CA VAL A 60 12.01 15.00 -5.16
C VAL A 60 10.81 14.06 -5.23
N TYR A 61 11.05 12.76 -5.46
CA TYR A 61 10.01 11.74 -5.54
C TYR A 61 9.20 11.63 -4.24
N PHE A 62 9.88 11.42 -3.11
CA PHE A 62 9.22 11.18 -1.83
C PHE A 62 8.64 12.46 -1.22
N THR A 63 9.27 13.63 -1.43
CA THR A 63 8.63 14.91 -1.06
C THR A 63 7.33 15.10 -1.83
N GLY A 64 7.31 14.83 -3.14
CA GLY A 64 6.10 14.99 -3.96
C GLY A 64 4.98 14.01 -3.63
N THR A 65 5.30 12.81 -3.13
CA THR A 65 4.31 11.76 -2.84
C THR A 65 3.90 11.66 -1.37
N LEU A 66 4.75 12.11 -0.44
CA LEU A 66 4.58 11.96 1.01
C LEU A 66 4.50 13.30 1.76
N TYR A 67 4.27 14.42 1.06
CA TYR A 67 4.09 15.73 1.68
C TYR A 67 2.99 15.75 2.76
N TRP A 68 2.00 14.87 2.64
CA TRP A 68 0.87 14.75 3.56
C TRP A 68 1.28 14.25 4.96
N ILE A 69 2.42 13.57 5.11
CA ILE A 69 2.93 13.11 6.42
C ILE A 69 3.20 14.30 7.35
N THR A 70 3.72 15.41 6.81
CA THR A 70 3.92 16.65 7.58
C THR A 70 2.62 17.14 8.20
N ARG A 71 1.51 17.10 7.44
CA ARG A 71 0.19 17.50 7.95
C ARG A 71 -0.29 16.56 9.05
N VAL A 72 -0.15 15.25 8.86
CA VAL A 72 -0.56 14.24 9.87
C VAL A 72 0.10 14.57 11.21
N MET A 73 1.42 14.75 11.19
CA MET A 73 2.21 15.03 12.39
C MET A 73 1.90 16.40 13.01
N ALA A 74 1.73 17.44 12.20
CA ALA A 74 1.46 18.79 12.72
C ALA A 74 0.04 18.93 13.30
N VAL A 75 -0.97 18.34 12.65
CA VAL A 75 -2.37 18.52 13.04
C VAL A 75 -2.78 17.54 14.13
N TYR A 76 -2.35 16.28 14.03
CA TYR A 76 -2.83 15.23 14.93
C TYR A 76 -1.76 14.74 15.92
N GLY A 77 -0.48 14.95 15.61
CA GLY A 77 0.61 14.73 16.57
C GLY A 77 0.95 15.97 17.41
N ASP A 78 0.17 17.05 17.28
CA ASP A 78 0.36 18.36 17.94
C ASP A 78 1.78 18.92 17.83
N LEU A 79 2.48 18.58 16.73
CA LEU A 79 3.82 19.09 16.49
C LEU A 79 3.80 20.49 15.87
N GLN A 80 4.77 21.30 16.29
CA GLN A 80 5.09 22.53 15.58
C GLN A 80 5.41 22.21 14.10
N TRP A 81 4.84 22.99 13.18
CA TRP A 81 4.94 22.72 11.73
C TRP A 81 6.37 22.51 11.24
N TRP A 82 7.32 23.30 11.73
CA TRP A 82 8.73 23.18 11.33
C TRP A 82 9.38 21.87 11.85
N VAL A 83 8.97 21.37 13.00
CA VAL A 83 9.39 20.05 13.53
C VAL A 83 8.82 18.93 12.65
N ALA A 84 7.54 19.01 12.31
CA ALA A 84 6.90 18.05 11.42
C ALA A 84 7.54 18.03 10.02
N VAL A 85 7.93 19.19 9.48
CA VAL A 85 8.70 19.28 8.23
C VAL A 85 10.06 18.59 8.38
N LEU A 86 10.77 18.83 9.49
CA LEU A 86 12.08 18.21 9.73
C LEU A 86 11.99 16.69 9.84
N ILE A 87 11.02 16.15 10.58
CA ILE A 87 10.81 14.70 10.72
C ILE A 87 10.45 14.08 9.37
N ASN A 88 9.56 14.71 8.60
CA ASN A 88 9.22 14.21 7.26
C ASN A 88 10.44 14.28 6.32
N ALA A 89 11.27 15.33 6.42
CA ALA A 89 12.51 15.43 5.65
C ALA A 89 13.50 14.31 6.00
N LEU A 90 13.58 13.87 7.25
CA LEU A 90 14.38 12.71 7.66
C LEU A 90 13.85 11.41 7.05
N LEU A 91 12.52 11.20 7.06
CA LEU A 91 11.89 10.06 6.39
C LEU A 91 12.17 10.08 4.88
N VAL A 92 12.00 11.22 4.23
CA VAL A 92 12.31 11.42 2.81
C VAL A 92 13.79 11.13 2.54
N ALA A 93 14.70 11.61 3.38
CA ALA A 93 16.13 11.34 3.25
C ALA A 93 16.46 9.85 3.37
N TYR A 94 15.85 9.15 4.33
CA TYR A 94 15.95 7.69 4.47
C TYR A 94 15.44 6.96 3.22
N LEU A 95 14.23 7.29 2.75
CA LEU A 95 13.64 6.65 1.57
C LEU A 95 14.45 6.96 0.30
N ALA A 96 15.02 8.16 0.20
CA ALA A 96 15.86 8.56 -0.92
C ALA A 96 17.18 7.77 -1.02
N LEU A 97 17.59 7.08 0.06
CA LEU A 97 18.73 6.16 0.00
C LEU A 97 18.48 4.97 -0.95
N PHE A 98 17.23 4.52 -1.12
CA PHE A 98 16.92 3.41 -2.03
C PHE A 98 17.18 3.78 -3.50
N PRO A 99 16.67 4.90 -4.05
CA PRO A 99 17.09 5.43 -5.35
C PRO A 99 18.59 5.74 -5.44
N ALA A 100 19.24 6.19 -4.36
CA ALA A 100 20.67 6.45 -4.34
C ALA A 100 21.51 5.17 -4.49
N ILE A 101 21.14 4.10 -3.77
CA ILE A 101 21.76 2.78 -3.85
C ILE A 101 21.49 2.15 -5.22
N PHE A 102 20.26 2.28 -5.73
CA PHE A 102 19.89 1.88 -7.09
C PHE A 102 20.83 2.51 -8.12
N ALA A 103 20.99 3.84 -8.07
CA ALA A 103 21.85 4.58 -8.99
C ALA A 103 23.32 4.13 -8.92
N LEU A 104 23.83 3.87 -7.70
CA LEU A 104 25.18 3.33 -7.49
C LEU A 104 25.37 1.94 -8.12
N ILE A 105 24.42 1.03 -7.88
CA ILE A 105 24.50 -0.35 -8.38
C ILE A 105 24.40 -0.36 -9.91
N VAL A 106 23.43 0.36 -10.48
CA VAL A 106 23.29 0.47 -11.94
C VAL A 106 24.55 1.07 -12.55
N ARG A 107 25.10 2.14 -11.97
CA ARG A 107 26.35 2.73 -12.47
C ARG A 107 27.48 1.71 -12.46
N ARG A 108 27.64 0.97 -11.37
CA ARG A 108 28.70 -0.04 -11.24
C ARG A 108 28.60 -1.12 -12.33
N ILE A 109 27.39 -1.61 -12.57
CA ILE A 109 27.11 -2.63 -13.60
C ILE A 109 27.40 -2.07 -15.00
N VAL A 110 26.96 -0.84 -15.29
CA VAL A 110 27.21 -0.16 -16.58
C VAL A 110 28.70 0.09 -16.82
N VAL A 111 29.48 0.46 -15.79
CA VAL A 111 30.94 0.62 -15.92
C VAL A 111 31.61 -0.72 -16.25
N ALA A 112 31.19 -1.81 -15.59
CA ALA A 112 31.81 -3.12 -15.75
C ALA A 112 31.45 -3.84 -17.08
N HIS A 113 30.26 -3.56 -17.62
CA HIS A 113 29.67 -4.32 -18.73
C HIS A 113 29.23 -3.46 -19.93
N GLY A 114 29.45 -2.15 -19.88
CA GLY A 114 29.12 -1.21 -20.94
C GLY A 114 27.67 -0.68 -20.90
N PRO A 115 27.31 0.23 -21.82
CA PRO A 115 26.02 0.94 -21.80
C PRO A 115 24.79 0.04 -21.86
N ALA A 116 24.85 -1.07 -22.60
CA ALA A 116 23.75 -2.04 -22.71
C ALA A 116 23.35 -2.66 -21.36
N ALA A 117 24.26 -2.68 -20.39
CA ALA A 117 24.00 -3.21 -19.06
C ALA A 117 23.04 -2.33 -18.24
N VAL A 118 22.64 -1.15 -18.73
CA VAL A 118 21.53 -0.35 -18.17
C VAL A 118 20.22 -1.15 -18.13
N MET A 119 20.08 -2.18 -18.99
CA MET A 119 18.94 -3.11 -18.96
C MET A 119 18.88 -3.98 -17.69
N ALA A 120 19.91 -3.96 -16.83
CA ALA A 120 19.83 -4.53 -15.50
C ALA A 120 19.04 -3.64 -14.51
N ALA A 121 18.78 -2.37 -14.84
CA ALA A 121 18.08 -1.43 -13.96
C ALA A 121 16.73 -1.95 -13.42
N PRO A 122 15.87 -2.63 -14.18
CA PRO A 122 14.61 -3.16 -13.63
C PRO A 122 14.81 -4.12 -12.46
N LEU A 123 15.83 -5.00 -12.54
CA LEU A 123 16.18 -5.94 -11.47
C LEU A 123 16.67 -5.18 -10.23
N VAL A 124 17.52 -4.17 -10.44
CA VAL A 124 18.06 -3.37 -9.35
C VAL A 124 16.97 -2.53 -8.69
N TRP A 125 16.03 -1.98 -9.47
CA TRP A 125 14.90 -1.19 -8.97
C TRP A 125 13.99 -2.04 -8.10
N VAL A 126 13.57 -3.21 -8.59
CA VAL A 126 12.76 -4.15 -7.82
C VAL A 126 13.49 -4.61 -6.55
N THR A 127 14.80 -4.81 -6.61
CA THR A 127 15.62 -5.13 -5.42
C THR A 127 15.59 -4.00 -4.40
N ALA A 128 15.67 -2.73 -4.85
CA ALA A 128 15.58 -1.57 -3.97
C ALA A 128 14.18 -1.44 -3.35
N GLU A 129 13.11 -1.72 -4.11
CA GLU A 129 11.73 -1.75 -3.62
C GLU A 129 11.49 -2.88 -2.61
N LEU A 130 12.05 -4.06 -2.85
CA LEU A 130 12.02 -5.17 -1.90
C LEU A 130 12.74 -4.78 -0.60
N GLY A 131 13.94 -4.19 -0.71
CA GLY A 131 14.66 -3.68 0.44
C GLY A 131 13.84 -2.66 1.23
N ARG A 132 13.15 -1.74 0.54
CA ARG A 132 12.29 -0.73 1.16
C ARG A 132 11.07 -1.32 1.88
N THR A 133 10.60 -2.48 1.43
CA THR A 133 9.45 -3.18 2.03
C THR A 133 9.80 -3.88 3.34
N TYR A 134 11.06 -4.29 3.54
CA TYR A 134 11.46 -5.10 4.70
C TYR A 134 12.53 -4.48 5.60
N PHE A 135 13.33 -3.53 5.12
CA PHE A 135 14.39 -2.93 5.94
C PHE A 135 13.80 -2.08 7.07
N LEU A 136 14.35 -2.21 8.28
CA LEU A 136 13.77 -1.70 9.52
C LEU A 136 12.35 -2.25 9.74
N THR A 137 11.33 -1.40 9.60
CA THR A 137 9.91 -1.75 9.79
C THR A 137 9.17 -1.85 8.44
N GLY A 138 9.86 -1.54 7.34
CA GLY A 138 9.28 -1.49 6.00
C GLY A 138 8.43 -0.25 5.73
N PHE A 139 8.52 0.25 4.50
CA PHE A 139 7.66 1.32 3.99
C PHE A 139 7.30 1.06 2.51
N PRO A 140 6.44 0.07 2.21
CA PRO A 140 6.04 -0.30 0.85
C PRO A 140 5.05 0.67 0.20
N TRP A 141 4.99 1.94 0.63
CA TRP A 141 4.11 2.96 0.05
C TRP A 141 4.61 3.37 -1.33
N VAL A 142 3.75 3.61 -2.33
CA VAL A 142 4.16 4.10 -3.66
C VAL A 142 5.30 3.28 -4.30
N LEU A 143 5.19 1.95 -4.31
CA LEU A 143 5.97 1.13 -5.26
C LEU A 143 5.57 1.49 -6.69
N LEU A 144 6.54 1.49 -7.61
CA LEU A 144 6.36 1.91 -9.01
C LEU A 144 5.21 1.17 -9.68
N GLY A 145 5.04 -0.12 -9.39
CA GLY A 145 3.95 -0.94 -9.92
C GLY A 145 2.55 -0.44 -9.55
N TYR A 146 2.38 0.19 -8.38
CA TYR A 146 1.08 0.75 -7.98
C TYR A 146 0.63 1.92 -8.84
N SER A 147 1.55 2.61 -9.53
CA SER A 147 1.18 3.63 -10.52
C SER A 147 0.28 3.05 -11.61
N GLN A 148 0.37 1.74 -11.90
CA GLN A 148 -0.43 1.07 -12.93
C GLN A 148 -1.69 0.40 -12.40
N SER A 149 -2.02 0.54 -11.11
CA SER A 149 -3.28 0.05 -10.52
C SER A 149 -4.53 0.44 -11.35
N PRO A 150 -4.69 1.70 -11.82
CA PRO A 150 -5.85 2.06 -12.66
C PRO A 150 -5.77 1.57 -14.11
N VAL A 151 -4.62 1.05 -14.56
CA VAL A 151 -4.42 0.57 -15.93
C VAL A 151 -4.65 -0.94 -15.96
N LEU A 152 -5.92 -1.36 -15.86
CA LEU A 152 -6.29 -2.77 -15.67
C LEU A 152 -5.63 -3.76 -16.65
N PRO A 153 -5.47 -3.46 -17.96
CA PRO A 153 -4.74 -4.34 -18.88
C PRO A 153 -3.31 -4.66 -18.46
N ILE A 154 -2.64 -3.73 -17.79
CA ILE A 154 -1.28 -3.92 -17.28
C ILE A 154 -1.29 -4.45 -15.86
N ALA A 155 -2.20 -3.94 -15.02
CA ALA A 155 -2.34 -4.33 -13.62
C ALA A 155 -2.57 -5.85 -13.45
N GLN A 156 -3.20 -6.52 -14.43
CA GLN A 156 -3.39 -7.97 -14.41
C GLN A 156 -2.09 -8.77 -14.24
N LEU A 157 -0.93 -8.21 -14.64
CA LEU A 157 0.37 -8.84 -14.42
C LEU A 157 0.64 -9.12 -12.93
N ALA A 158 0.04 -8.34 -12.03
CA ALA A 158 0.14 -8.53 -10.60
C ALA A 158 -0.47 -9.86 -10.12
N SER A 159 -1.46 -10.42 -10.84
CA SER A 159 -1.97 -11.77 -10.57
C SER A 159 -0.93 -12.88 -10.81
N VAL A 160 0.15 -12.59 -11.54
CA VAL A 160 1.23 -13.54 -11.80
C VAL A 160 2.46 -13.20 -10.96
N PHE A 161 2.89 -11.94 -10.96
CA PHE A 161 4.20 -11.56 -10.42
C PHE A 161 4.12 -10.50 -9.32
N GLY A 162 2.92 -10.23 -8.81
CA GLY A 162 2.70 -9.19 -7.80
C GLY A 162 2.97 -7.79 -8.33
N VAL A 163 2.85 -6.80 -7.44
CA VAL A 163 3.22 -5.41 -7.72
C VAL A 163 4.67 -5.28 -8.24
N TYR A 164 5.59 -6.14 -7.79
CA TYR A 164 7.00 -6.11 -8.21
C TYR A 164 7.20 -6.48 -9.68
N GLY A 165 6.41 -7.40 -10.23
CA GLY A 165 6.43 -7.70 -11.67
C GLY A 165 5.98 -6.52 -12.51
N VAL A 166 4.99 -5.76 -12.02
CA VAL A 166 4.54 -4.52 -12.66
C VAL A 166 5.63 -3.45 -12.58
N SER A 167 6.27 -3.26 -11.42
CA SER A 167 7.43 -2.36 -11.27
C SER A 167 8.55 -2.73 -12.26
N MET A 168 8.84 -4.03 -12.42
CA MET A 168 9.87 -4.51 -13.34
C MET A 168 9.55 -4.13 -14.80
N LEU A 169 8.31 -4.34 -15.25
CA LEU A 169 7.88 -4.01 -16.60
C LEU A 169 7.98 -2.49 -16.88
N VAL A 170 7.52 -1.67 -15.93
CA VAL A 170 7.59 -0.20 -16.04
C VAL A 170 9.04 0.28 -16.10
N ALA A 171 9.89 -0.22 -15.20
CA ALA A 171 11.32 0.12 -15.18
C ALA A 171 12.05 -0.35 -16.45
N ALA A 172 11.62 -1.48 -17.06
CA ALA A 172 12.22 -2.00 -18.29
C ALA A 172 12.00 -1.07 -19.49
N VAL A 173 10.83 -0.44 -19.59
CA VAL A 173 10.58 0.58 -20.63
C VAL A 173 11.51 1.78 -20.43
N SER A 174 11.61 2.30 -19.21
CA SER A 174 12.53 3.41 -18.91
C SER A 174 14.00 3.05 -19.20
N ALA A 175 14.43 1.82 -18.89
CA ALA A 175 15.77 1.35 -19.19
C ALA A 175 16.05 1.25 -20.69
N ALA A 176 15.09 0.74 -21.48
CA ALA A 176 15.22 0.65 -22.93
C ALA A 176 15.28 2.04 -23.59
N LEU A 177 14.47 3.00 -23.12
CA LEU A 177 14.52 4.38 -23.59
C LEU A 177 15.85 5.05 -23.23
N ALA A 178 16.35 4.85 -22.01
CA ALA A 178 17.65 5.38 -21.60
C ALA A 178 18.79 4.79 -22.43
N LEU A 179 18.73 3.48 -22.73
CA LEU A 179 19.69 2.83 -23.60
C LEU A 179 19.73 3.46 -24.98
N ILE A 180 18.62 3.95 -25.54
CA ILE A 180 18.58 4.65 -26.83
C ILE A 180 19.15 6.08 -26.72
N ALA A 181 18.84 6.77 -25.63
CA ALA A 181 19.22 8.17 -25.44
C ALA A 181 20.74 8.39 -25.25
N VAL A 182 21.47 7.47 -24.64
CA VAL A 182 22.88 7.65 -24.24
C VAL A 182 23.90 7.77 -25.40
N GLY A 183 23.51 7.58 -26.66
CA GLY A 183 24.42 7.41 -27.82
C GLY A 183 25.35 6.17 -27.77
N PRO A 184 25.88 5.63 -28.89
CA PRO A 184 27.14 4.92 -28.86
C PRO A 184 28.31 5.90 -28.59
N PRO A 185 29.38 5.47 -27.92
CA PRO A 185 30.59 6.28 -27.81
C PRO A 185 31.27 6.38 -29.19
N LYS A 186 31.11 7.52 -29.88
CA LYS A 186 31.88 7.94 -31.07
C LYS A 186 32.11 6.84 -32.14
N ALA A 187 31.04 6.27 -32.73
CA ALA A 187 31.19 5.40 -33.90
C ALA A 187 30.22 5.81 -35.02
N GLY A 188 30.74 6.54 -36.02
CA GLY A 188 30.13 6.80 -37.33
C GLY A 188 28.77 7.53 -37.36
N PRO A 189 28.29 7.91 -38.56
CA PRO A 189 26.95 8.48 -38.76
C PRO A 189 25.80 7.46 -38.64
N TYR A 190 26.11 6.17 -38.48
CA TYR A 190 25.14 5.09 -38.45
C TYR A 190 24.94 4.56 -37.02
N VAL A 191 23.72 4.71 -36.48
CA VAL A 191 23.32 4.06 -35.22
C VAL A 191 23.05 2.58 -35.54
N PRO A 192 23.73 1.61 -34.91
CA PRO A 192 23.48 0.21 -35.19
C PRO A 192 22.03 -0.15 -34.80
N LEU A 193 21.28 -0.72 -35.75
CA LEU A 193 19.87 -1.10 -35.59
C LEU A 193 19.63 -1.99 -34.35
N GLY A 194 20.63 -2.78 -33.96
CA GLY A 194 20.63 -3.63 -32.76
C GLY A 194 20.34 -2.90 -31.45
N ARG A 195 20.49 -1.56 -31.41
CA ARG A 195 20.18 -0.75 -30.22
C ARG A 195 18.69 -0.64 -29.90
N TYR A 196 17.83 -0.79 -30.90
CA TYR A 196 16.39 -0.74 -30.73
C TYR A 196 15.81 -2.08 -30.29
N VAL A 197 16.58 -3.18 -30.39
CA VAL A 197 16.13 -4.54 -30.05
C VAL A 197 15.58 -4.62 -28.62
N PRO A 198 16.24 -4.08 -27.57
CA PRO A 198 15.68 -4.12 -26.22
C PRO A 198 14.34 -3.37 -26.10
N LEU A 199 14.19 -2.24 -26.79
CA LEU A 199 12.92 -1.52 -26.82
C LEU A 199 11.84 -2.35 -27.53
N CYS A 200 12.13 -2.94 -28.69
CA CYS A 200 11.18 -3.79 -29.40
C CYS A 200 10.75 -5.00 -28.55
N VAL A 201 11.68 -5.65 -27.85
CA VAL A 201 11.39 -6.78 -26.95
C VAL A 201 10.51 -6.33 -25.79
N VAL A 202 10.82 -5.20 -25.14
CA VAL A 202 10.02 -4.69 -24.02
C VAL A 202 8.63 -4.23 -24.49
N LEU A 203 8.53 -3.59 -25.65
CA LEU A 203 7.24 -3.19 -26.23
C LEU A 203 6.41 -4.39 -26.66
N LEU A 204 7.03 -5.46 -27.18
CA LEU A 204 6.35 -6.72 -27.46
C LEU A 204 5.84 -7.35 -26.16
N ALA A 205 6.67 -7.41 -25.11
CA ALA A 205 6.25 -7.90 -23.81
C ALA A 205 5.10 -7.07 -23.23
N LEU A 206 5.17 -5.74 -23.34
CA LEU A 206 4.10 -4.83 -22.94
C LEU A 206 2.82 -5.09 -23.72
N ALA A 207 2.88 -5.27 -25.04
CA ALA A 207 1.73 -5.57 -25.88
C ALA A 207 1.11 -6.93 -25.52
N VAL A 208 1.94 -7.96 -25.30
CA VAL A 208 1.49 -9.27 -24.84
C VAL A 208 0.78 -9.17 -23.49
N VAL A 209 1.36 -8.47 -22.52
CA VAL A 209 0.76 -8.24 -21.20
C VAL A 209 -0.56 -7.47 -21.35
N ALA A 210 -0.60 -6.40 -22.13
CA ALA A 210 -1.81 -5.60 -22.34
C ALA A 210 -2.93 -6.40 -23.00
N VAL A 211 -2.63 -7.20 -24.03
CA VAL A 211 -3.63 -8.04 -24.71
C VAL A 211 -4.12 -9.15 -23.79
N TRP A 212 -3.23 -9.86 -23.12
CA TRP A 212 -3.59 -10.90 -22.17
C TRP A 212 -4.38 -10.34 -20.98
N GLY A 213 -3.93 -9.23 -20.41
CA GLY A 213 -4.58 -8.59 -19.27
C GLY A 213 -5.94 -8.01 -19.63
N SER A 214 -6.10 -7.43 -20.82
CA SER A 214 -7.42 -6.99 -21.32
C SER A 214 -8.39 -8.15 -21.44
N ARG A 215 -7.94 -9.29 -22.00
CA ARG A 215 -8.76 -10.51 -22.10
C ARG A 215 -9.11 -11.06 -20.72
N ARG A 216 -8.16 -11.10 -19.79
CA ARG A 216 -8.37 -11.55 -18.42
C ARG A 216 -9.39 -10.68 -17.69
N ALA A 217 -9.21 -9.35 -17.73
CA ALA A 217 -10.12 -8.42 -17.07
C ALA A 217 -11.53 -8.45 -17.68
N ALA A 218 -11.64 -8.58 -19.01
CA ALA A 218 -12.93 -8.69 -19.69
C ALA A 218 -13.64 -10.03 -19.42
N GLY A 219 -12.89 -11.11 -19.18
CA GLY A 219 -13.45 -12.45 -19.01
C GLY A 219 -14.35 -12.60 -17.79
N ARG A 220 -14.09 -11.86 -16.70
CA ARG A 220 -14.93 -11.78 -15.48
C ARG A 220 -15.39 -13.12 -14.89
N GLU A 221 -14.75 -14.23 -15.23
CA GLU A 221 -15.16 -15.58 -14.85
C GLU A 221 -15.35 -15.70 -13.33
N TRP A 222 -14.41 -15.15 -12.56
CA TRP A 222 -14.43 -15.25 -11.11
C TRP A 222 -15.53 -14.40 -10.44
N THR A 223 -16.07 -13.38 -11.12
CA THR A 223 -17.20 -12.58 -10.59
C THR A 223 -18.52 -13.32 -10.64
N HIS A 224 -18.57 -14.50 -11.26
CA HIS A 224 -19.75 -15.36 -11.34
C HIS A 224 -19.60 -16.68 -10.58
N THR A 225 -18.43 -16.92 -9.96
CA THR A 225 -18.14 -18.13 -9.19
C THR A 225 -18.27 -17.90 -7.69
N GLY A 226 -18.22 -18.99 -6.90
CA GLY A 226 -18.25 -18.91 -5.45
C GLY A 226 -19.59 -18.44 -4.89
N ASP A 227 -19.59 -18.12 -3.60
CA ASP A 227 -20.82 -17.88 -2.84
C ASP A 227 -21.07 -16.36 -2.75
N PRO A 228 -22.22 -15.84 -3.21
CA PRO A 228 -22.51 -14.41 -3.22
C PRO A 228 -22.84 -13.89 -1.82
N ILE A 229 -22.46 -12.63 -1.55
CA ILE A 229 -22.83 -11.92 -0.34
C ILE A 229 -23.08 -10.44 -0.63
N ARG A 230 -24.14 -9.89 -0.05
CA ARG A 230 -24.40 -8.45 -0.07
C ARG A 230 -23.71 -7.77 1.10
N VAL A 231 -22.78 -6.87 0.79
CA VAL A 231 -21.98 -6.14 1.76
C VAL A 231 -22.47 -4.70 1.90
N GLY A 232 -22.56 -4.21 3.13
CA GLY A 232 -22.84 -2.82 3.45
C GLY A 232 -21.62 -2.14 4.04
N LEU A 233 -21.13 -1.07 3.42
CA LEU A 233 -19.97 -0.30 3.87
C LEU A 233 -20.47 0.98 4.53
N ILE A 234 -20.11 1.18 5.80
CA ILE A 234 -20.51 2.36 6.58
C ILE A 234 -19.35 3.35 6.59
N GLN A 235 -19.61 4.58 6.16
CA GLN A 235 -18.65 5.68 6.15
C GLN A 235 -19.20 6.83 6.99
N GLY A 236 -18.82 6.87 8.27
CA GLY A 236 -19.39 7.84 9.23
C GLY A 236 -18.94 9.29 9.04
N ASN A 237 -17.84 9.53 8.30
CA ASN A 237 -17.24 10.85 8.12
C ASN A 237 -16.97 11.60 9.45
N VAL A 238 -16.48 10.86 10.44
CA VAL A 238 -16.21 11.40 11.78
C VAL A 238 -14.84 12.08 11.76
N ASP A 239 -14.80 13.36 12.13
CA ASP A 239 -13.54 14.07 12.29
C ASP A 239 -12.68 13.45 13.40
N GLN A 240 -11.37 13.37 13.17
CA GLN A 240 -10.45 12.69 14.09
C GLN A 240 -10.41 13.34 15.49
N GLY A 241 -10.52 14.67 15.59
CA GLY A 241 -10.51 15.38 16.87
C GLY A 241 -11.81 15.21 17.66
N GLN A 242 -12.91 14.87 16.99
CA GLN A 242 -14.22 14.68 17.61
C GLN A 242 -14.47 13.24 18.06
N LYS A 243 -13.69 12.30 17.53
CA LYS A 243 -13.90 10.87 17.69
C LYS A 243 -13.86 10.41 19.15
N TRP A 244 -13.02 11.06 19.96
CA TRP A 244 -12.83 10.76 21.38
C TRP A 244 -13.47 11.79 22.31
N ASP A 245 -14.24 12.75 21.77
CA ASP A 245 -14.98 13.72 22.58
C ASP A 245 -16.15 12.99 23.29
N PRO A 246 -16.12 12.88 24.63
CA PRO A 246 -17.16 12.16 25.37
C PRO A 246 -18.58 12.73 25.12
N ALA A 247 -18.69 14.02 24.79
CA ALA A 247 -19.97 14.67 24.50
C ALA A 247 -20.55 14.23 23.14
N ARG A 248 -19.70 13.77 22.20
CA ARG A 248 -20.10 13.36 20.84
C ARG A 248 -20.07 11.86 20.63
N ALA A 249 -19.26 11.14 21.40
CA ALA A 249 -19.09 9.69 21.34
C ALA A 249 -20.41 8.92 21.20
N SER A 250 -21.39 9.23 22.05
CA SER A 250 -22.71 8.60 22.00
C SER A 250 -23.45 8.91 20.68
N ALA A 251 -23.47 10.17 20.25
CA ALA A 251 -24.13 10.57 19.01
C ALA A 251 -23.50 9.92 17.78
N ILE A 252 -22.16 9.88 17.72
CA ILE A 252 -21.39 9.19 16.66
C ILE A 252 -21.77 7.72 16.61
N PHE A 253 -21.77 7.03 17.76
CA PHE A 253 -22.12 5.62 17.83
C PHE A 253 -23.57 5.37 17.38
N HIS A 254 -24.53 6.20 17.80
CA HIS A 254 -25.92 6.08 17.36
C HIS A 254 -26.08 6.32 15.84
N GLU A 255 -25.26 7.18 15.26
CA GLU A 255 -25.22 7.38 13.81
C GLU A 255 -24.72 6.13 13.08
N TYR A 256 -23.66 5.47 13.56
CA TYR A 256 -23.22 4.17 13.03
C TYR A 256 -24.33 3.11 13.10
N LEU A 257 -25.09 3.05 14.20
CA LEU A 257 -26.24 2.15 14.33
C LEU A 257 -27.36 2.50 13.34
N ARG A 258 -27.65 3.80 13.14
CA ARG A 258 -28.64 4.28 12.16
C ARG A 258 -28.24 3.89 10.74
N MET A 259 -27.00 4.17 10.35
CA MET A 259 -26.44 3.81 9.04
C MET A 259 -26.39 2.30 8.81
N THR A 260 -26.15 1.53 9.87
CA THR A 260 -26.22 0.05 9.83
C THR A 260 -27.63 -0.43 9.48
N ARG A 261 -28.66 0.12 10.15
CA ARG A 261 -30.06 -0.20 9.84
C ARG A 261 -30.42 0.20 8.40
N GLU A 262 -29.89 1.33 7.93
CA GLU A 262 -30.05 1.77 6.54
C GLU A 262 -29.44 0.76 5.55
N ALA A 263 -28.22 0.28 5.78
CA ALA A 263 -27.59 -0.75 4.96
C ALA A 263 -28.38 -2.06 4.95
N ILE A 264 -28.87 -2.49 6.12
CA ILE A 264 -29.71 -3.69 6.27
C ILE A 264 -31.02 -3.53 5.50
N ALA A 265 -31.66 -2.37 5.56
CA ALA A 265 -32.88 -2.09 4.80
C ALA A 265 -32.66 -2.13 3.27
N GLN A 266 -31.44 -1.83 2.82
CA GLN A 266 -30.99 -1.99 1.43
C GLN A 266 -30.56 -3.44 1.07
N GLY A 267 -30.68 -4.37 2.02
CA GLY A 267 -30.42 -5.80 1.83
C GLY A 267 -28.99 -6.26 2.14
N ALA A 268 -28.21 -5.48 2.89
CA ALA A 268 -26.89 -5.90 3.35
C ALA A 268 -27.00 -7.11 4.31
N GLN A 269 -26.18 -8.13 4.09
CA GLN A 269 -26.06 -9.33 4.92
C GLN A 269 -24.77 -9.33 5.76
N PHE A 270 -23.77 -8.58 5.29
CA PHE A 270 -22.50 -8.37 5.97
C PHE A 270 -22.18 -6.87 6.01
N VAL A 271 -22.22 -6.27 7.19
CA VAL A 271 -21.99 -4.82 7.36
C VAL A 271 -20.59 -4.58 7.90
N LEU A 272 -19.85 -3.66 7.30
CA LEU A 272 -18.51 -3.27 7.71
C LEU A 272 -18.54 -1.84 8.25
N TRP A 273 -17.95 -1.62 9.42
CA TRP A 273 -17.62 -0.30 9.93
C TRP A 273 -16.12 -0.04 9.82
N PRO A 274 -15.69 1.23 9.77
CA PRO A 274 -14.29 1.62 9.72
C PRO A 274 -13.49 1.24 10.97
N GLU A 275 -12.20 1.58 10.95
CA GLU A 275 -11.27 1.42 12.07
C GLU A 275 -11.65 2.30 13.28
N SER A 276 -11.55 1.73 14.49
CA SER A 276 -11.91 2.34 15.78
C SER A 276 -13.28 3.02 15.76
N SER A 277 -14.33 2.33 15.31
CA SER A 277 -15.67 2.92 15.15
C SER A 277 -16.50 2.98 16.45
N THR A 278 -16.05 2.32 17.51
CA THR A 278 -16.68 2.37 18.83
C THR A 278 -15.94 3.35 19.74
N PRO A 279 -16.66 4.15 20.55
CA PRO A 279 -16.03 5.04 21.54
C PRO A 279 -15.66 4.31 22.84
N PHE A 280 -15.73 2.99 22.86
CA PHE A 280 -15.52 2.13 24.02
C PHE A 280 -14.82 0.84 23.60
N TYR A 281 -14.25 0.12 24.57
CA TYR A 281 -13.72 -1.22 24.38
C TYR A 281 -14.86 -2.22 24.25
N PHE A 282 -15.08 -2.74 23.04
CA PHE A 282 -16.28 -3.52 22.70
C PHE A 282 -16.58 -4.67 23.66
N GLU A 283 -15.60 -5.46 24.09
CA GLU A 283 -15.85 -6.60 24.99
C GLU A 283 -15.96 -6.20 26.48
N GLU A 284 -15.59 -4.98 26.86
CA GLU A 284 -15.68 -4.51 28.25
C GLU A 284 -16.96 -3.69 28.50
N ASP A 285 -17.46 -2.96 27.49
CA ASP A 285 -18.67 -2.17 27.59
C ASP A 285 -19.93 -2.97 27.19
N ARG A 286 -20.52 -3.66 28.17
CA ARG A 286 -21.71 -4.49 27.94
C ARG A 286 -22.89 -3.75 27.29
N PRO A 287 -23.27 -2.52 27.73
CA PRO A 287 -24.42 -1.82 27.16
C PRO A 287 -24.23 -1.48 25.67
N GLY A 288 -23.10 -0.87 25.30
CA GLY A 288 -22.77 -0.53 23.91
C GLY A 288 -22.58 -1.76 23.05
N ALA A 289 -21.95 -2.81 23.60
CA ALA A 289 -21.83 -4.09 22.91
C ALA A 289 -23.20 -4.69 22.57
N GLU A 290 -24.14 -4.69 23.52
CA GLU A 290 -25.48 -5.24 23.25
C GLU A 290 -26.25 -4.46 22.19
N MET A 291 -26.02 -3.16 22.03
CA MET A 291 -26.65 -2.41 20.94
C MET A 291 -26.22 -2.93 19.56
N VAL A 292 -24.96 -3.33 19.40
CA VAL A 292 -24.45 -3.94 18.16
C VAL A 292 -24.95 -5.38 18.02
N ARG A 293 -24.85 -6.18 19.09
CA ARG A 293 -25.28 -7.58 19.10
C ARG A 293 -26.77 -7.73 18.84
N ALA A 294 -27.61 -6.83 19.36
CA ALA A 294 -29.03 -6.80 19.10
C ALA A 294 -29.34 -6.56 17.62
N ILE A 295 -28.70 -5.58 16.97
CA ILE A 295 -28.90 -5.35 15.53
C ILE A 295 -28.51 -6.59 14.72
N ALA A 296 -27.35 -7.19 15.01
CA ALA A 296 -26.89 -8.40 14.32
C ALA A 296 -27.89 -9.55 14.47
N ARG A 297 -28.42 -9.76 15.69
CA ARG A 297 -29.37 -10.82 16.00
C ARG A 297 -30.77 -10.60 15.40
N ASP A 298 -31.31 -9.40 15.55
CA ASP A 298 -32.67 -9.05 15.13
C ASP A 298 -32.78 -9.05 13.59
N ALA A 299 -31.74 -8.53 12.91
CA ALA A 299 -31.68 -8.53 11.45
C ALA A 299 -31.05 -9.79 10.85
N ARG A 300 -30.50 -10.69 11.67
CA ARG A 300 -29.77 -11.90 11.26
C ARG A 300 -28.62 -11.60 10.27
N VAL A 301 -27.83 -10.59 10.58
CA VAL A 301 -26.68 -10.15 9.75
C VAL A 301 -25.35 -10.32 10.48
N THR A 302 -24.27 -10.39 9.72
CA THR A 302 -22.91 -10.32 10.28
C THR A 302 -22.43 -8.88 10.30
N ILE A 303 -21.79 -8.42 11.38
CA ILE A 303 -21.20 -7.08 11.47
C ILE A 303 -19.71 -7.19 11.78
N LEU A 304 -18.86 -6.56 10.97
CA LEU A 304 -17.43 -6.39 11.20
C LEU A 304 -17.14 -4.92 11.50
N PHE A 305 -16.39 -4.63 12.56
CA PHE A 305 -16.05 -3.25 12.93
C PHE A 305 -14.72 -3.17 13.66
N GLY A 306 -14.06 -2.02 13.58
CA GLY A 306 -12.88 -1.71 14.37
C GLY A 306 -13.24 -1.24 15.78
N SER A 307 -12.56 -1.76 16.79
CA SER A 307 -12.62 -1.33 18.19
C SER A 307 -11.26 -1.59 18.84
N ASP A 308 -10.92 -0.80 19.86
CA ASP A 308 -9.76 -1.08 20.67
C ASP A 308 -10.04 -2.28 21.58
N GLN A 309 -9.02 -3.11 21.82
CA GLN A 309 -9.04 -4.25 22.71
C GLN A 309 -7.98 -4.08 23.79
N VAL A 310 -8.27 -4.52 25.00
CA VAL A 310 -7.35 -4.45 26.14
C VAL A 310 -7.14 -5.85 26.72
N ASP A 311 -5.89 -6.25 26.84
CA ASP A 311 -5.49 -7.37 27.70
C ASP A 311 -5.20 -6.84 29.10
N TRP A 312 -5.61 -7.59 30.10
CA TRP A 312 -5.49 -7.16 31.50
C TRP A 312 -4.60 -8.11 32.27
N ARG A 313 -3.79 -7.55 33.15
CA ARG A 313 -3.04 -8.29 34.16
C ARG A 313 -3.69 -8.13 35.53
N VAL A 314 -3.53 -9.13 36.38
CA VAL A 314 -4.00 -9.09 37.77
C VAL A 314 -2.80 -8.81 38.67
N GLU A 315 -2.89 -7.73 39.45
CA GLU A 315 -1.87 -7.34 40.43
C GLU A 315 -2.57 -7.19 41.80
N GLY A 316 -2.42 -8.22 42.65
CA GLY A 316 -3.23 -8.37 43.87
C GLY A 316 -4.73 -8.54 43.53
N ASN A 317 -5.58 -7.69 44.09
CA ASN A 317 -7.03 -7.66 43.80
C ASN A 317 -7.41 -6.64 42.70
N LYS A 318 -6.44 -6.06 41.97
CA LYS A 318 -6.70 -5.06 40.93
C LYS A 318 -6.44 -5.65 39.54
N ARG A 319 -7.38 -5.41 38.63
CA ARG A 319 -7.23 -5.68 37.19
C ARG A 319 -6.70 -4.40 36.54
N ILE A 320 -5.50 -4.46 35.98
CA ILE A 320 -4.79 -3.31 35.41
C ILE A 320 -4.59 -3.58 33.92
N PRO A 321 -4.79 -2.59 33.03
CA PRO A 321 -4.49 -2.75 31.61
C PRO A 321 -3.02 -3.14 31.41
N ASP A 322 -2.76 -4.21 30.67
CA ASP A 322 -1.41 -4.65 30.30
C ASP A 322 -1.07 -4.19 28.89
N LYS A 323 -1.93 -4.49 27.92
CA LYS A 323 -1.69 -4.20 26.50
C LYS A 323 -2.96 -3.72 25.83
N TYR A 324 -2.81 -2.73 24.96
CA TYR A 324 -3.86 -2.26 24.07
C TYR A 324 -3.62 -2.77 22.65
N TYR A 325 -4.68 -3.07 21.92
CA TYR A 325 -4.62 -3.51 20.52
C TYR A 325 -5.65 -2.74 19.70
N ASN A 326 -5.26 -2.32 18.50
CA ASN A 326 -6.20 -1.91 17.47
C ASN A 326 -6.75 -3.17 16.81
N SER A 327 -8.03 -3.45 17.02
CA SER A 327 -8.64 -4.74 16.69
C SER A 327 -9.85 -4.59 15.78
N ALA A 328 -10.11 -5.62 14.99
CA ALA A 328 -11.36 -5.81 14.26
C ALA A 328 -12.14 -6.96 14.88
N PHE A 329 -13.41 -6.75 15.17
CA PHE A 329 -14.31 -7.76 15.72
C PHE A 329 -15.34 -8.16 14.67
N VAL A 330 -15.80 -9.42 14.75
CA VAL A 330 -16.99 -9.87 14.02
C VAL A 330 -18.06 -10.31 15.00
N VAL A 331 -19.27 -9.79 14.83
CA VAL A 331 -20.47 -10.22 15.53
C VAL A 331 -21.34 -11.03 14.58
N ARG A 332 -21.73 -12.23 15.01
CA ARG A 332 -22.53 -13.18 14.22
C ARG A 332 -24.02 -12.81 14.20
N PRO A 333 -24.79 -13.41 13.26
CA PRO A 333 -26.26 -13.29 13.23
C PRO A 333 -27.01 -13.77 14.48
N ASP A 334 -26.34 -14.44 15.43
CA ASP A 334 -26.91 -14.83 16.73
C ASP A 334 -26.57 -13.85 17.87
N GLY A 335 -25.78 -12.80 17.57
CA GLY A 335 -25.28 -11.82 18.54
C GLY A 335 -23.98 -12.21 19.25
N THR A 336 -23.43 -13.41 19.00
CA THR A 336 -22.15 -13.83 19.60
C THR A 336 -20.95 -13.18 18.90
N THR A 337 -19.86 -12.94 19.64
CA THR A 337 -18.59 -12.52 19.02
C THR A 337 -17.93 -13.73 18.37
N ALA A 338 -17.59 -13.59 17.10
CA ALA A 338 -17.00 -14.65 16.31
C ALA A 338 -15.51 -14.84 16.54
N GLY A 339 -14.83 -13.73 16.80
CA GLY A 339 -13.40 -13.62 17.01
C GLY A 339 -12.98 -12.17 16.84
N ALA A 340 -11.70 -11.93 17.08
CA ALA A 340 -11.07 -10.65 16.84
C ALA A 340 -9.74 -10.84 16.09
N TYR A 341 -9.44 -9.93 15.18
CA TYR A 341 -8.14 -9.79 14.55
C TYR A 341 -7.43 -8.59 15.17
N ARG A 342 -6.19 -8.77 15.63
CA ARG A 342 -5.34 -7.72 16.19
C ARG A 342 -4.37 -7.24 15.12
N LYS A 343 -4.32 -5.94 14.88
CA LYS A 343 -3.40 -5.31 13.90
C LYS A 343 -1.96 -5.74 14.16
N MET A 344 -1.30 -6.29 13.14
CA MET A 344 0.07 -6.80 13.21
C MET A 344 1.10 -5.75 12.81
N HIS A 345 0.85 -4.98 11.74
CA HIS A 345 1.76 -3.91 11.31
C HIS A 345 1.26 -2.55 11.78
N LEU A 346 1.86 -2.08 12.86
CA LEU A 346 1.58 -0.78 13.44
C LEU A 346 2.25 0.33 12.62
N VAL A 347 1.65 1.53 12.63
CA VAL A 347 2.20 2.73 12.00
C VAL A 347 3.29 3.32 12.90
N PRO A 348 4.55 3.44 12.43
CA PRO A 348 5.61 4.11 13.16
C PRO A 348 5.24 5.55 13.50
N PHE A 349 5.48 5.96 14.74
CA PHE A 349 5.17 7.28 15.30
C PHE A 349 3.66 7.65 15.37
N GLY A 350 2.77 6.77 14.90
CA GLY A 350 1.32 6.94 15.05
C GLY A 350 0.70 5.97 16.05
N GLU A 351 1.25 4.75 16.19
CA GLU A 351 0.74 3.71 17.09
C GLU A 351 1.83 3.17 18.05
N TYR A 352 3.11 3.41 17.72
CA TYR A 352 4.24 3.09 18.58
C TYR A 352 5.45 3.98 18.23
N VAL A 353 6.40 4.11 19.16
CA VAL A 353 7.67 4.82 18.92
C VAL A 353 8.75 3.79 18.56
N PRO A 354 9.26 3.77 17.31
CA PRO A 354 10.42 2.96 16.96
C PRO A 354 11.63 3.34 17.83
N LEU A 355 12.44 2.37 18.24
CA LEU A 355 13.64 2.61 19.06
C LEU A 355 13.35 3.52 20.27
N LYS A 356 12.26 3.24 21.01
CA LYS A 356 11.74 4.06 22.11
C LYS A 356 12.81 4.53 23.12
N GLU A 357 13.82 3.71 23.39
CA GLU A 357 14.93 4.06 24.29
C GLU A 357 15.82 5.20 23.74
N LEU A 358 16.00 5.28 22.41
CA LEU A 358 16.78 6.31 21.74
C LEU A 358 15.94 7.53 21.34
N LEU A 359 14.67 7.30 20.97
CA LEU A 359 13.72 8.32 20.51
C LEU A 359 12.68 8.67 21.60
N PHE A 360 13.10 8.67 22.87
CA PHE A 360 12.21 8.94 24.01
C PHE A 360 11.49 10.30 23.90
N PHE A 361 12.12 11.29 23.26
CA PHE A 361 11.54 12.61 23.00
C PHE A 361 10.36 12.59 22.00
N ALA A 362 10.17 11.49 21.27
CA ALA A 362 9.06 11.28 20.34
C ALA A 362 7.86 10.57 21.00
N ALA A 363 7.93 10.23 22.29
CA ALA A 363 6.84 9.63 23.05
C ALA A 363 5.50 10.38 22.98
N PRO A 364 5.46 11.73 23.02
CA PRO A 364 4.21 12.48 22.89
C PRO A 364 3.45 12.24 21.58
N LEU A 365 4.13 11.80 20.50
CA LEU A 365 3.50 11.49 19.20
C LEU A 365 2.52 10.32 19.26
N VAL A 366 2.69 9.43 20.24
CA VAL A 366 1.90 8.21 20.40
C VAL A 366 0.95 8.33 21.59
N GLU A 367 1.20 9.25 22.53
CA GLU A 367 0.33 9.49 23.69
C GLU A 367 -1.09 9.92 23.30
N ALA A 368 -1.26 10.58 22.14
CA ALA A 368 -2.57 10.94 21.59
C ALA A 368 -3.39 9.74 21.05
N VAL A 369 -2.75 8.58 20.84
CA VAL A 369 -3.34 7.39 20.17
C VAL A 369 -3.32 6.14 21.06
N GLY A 370 -2.43 6.11 22.06
CA GLY A 370 -2.21 4.97 22.96
C GLY A 370 -1.07 4.06 22.47
N PRO A 371 -0.23 3.50 23.36
CA PRO A 371 0.84 2.58 22.95
C PRO A 371 0.25 1.22 22.60
N PHE A 372 -0.11 1.03 21.34
CA PHE A 372 -0.64 -0.24 20.86
C PHE A 372 0.44 -1.32 20.79
N SER A 373 0.03 -2.55 21.08
CA SER A 373 0.81 -3.77 20.89
C SER A 373 0.45 -4.40 19.55
N ALA A 374 1.44 -4.99 18.88
CA ALA A 374 1.23 -5.71 17.64
C ALA A 374 0.56 -7.08 17.90
N GLY A 375 -0.39 -7.44 17.05
CA GLY A 375 -0.86 -8.81 16.89
C GLY A 375 0.24 -9.73 16.36
N VAL A 376 0.10 -11.02 16.61
CA VAL A 376 1.11 -12.04 16.27
C VAL A 376 0.68 -12.99 15.16
N ASP A 377 -0.63 -13.06 14.87
CA ASP A 377 -1.20 -14.02 13.94
C ASP A 377 -2.13 -13.35 12.92
N PRO A 378 -2.04 -13.72 11.62
CA PRO A 378 -3.01 -13.32 10.60
C PRO A 378 -4.29 -14.16 10.75
N THR A 379 -5.06 -13.86 11.80
CA THR A 379 -6.33 -14.53 12.13
C THR A 379 -7.40 -14.24 11.08
N LEU A 380 -8.07 -15.29 10.60
CA LEU A 380 -9.25 -15.18 9.73
C LEU A 380 -10.51 -15.15 10.58
N LEU A 381 -11.43 -14.24 10.25
CA LEU A 381 -12.71 -14.08 10.93
C LEU A 381 -13.83 -14.76 10.13
N PRO A 382 -14.71 -15.54 10.77
CA PRO A 382 -15.75 -16.24 10.04
C PRO A 382 -16.94 -15.32 9.74
N VAL A 383 -17.32 -15.23 8.46
CA VAL A 383 -18.49 -14.49 7.97
C VAL A 383 -19.39 -15.47 7.23
N ASN A 384 -20.58 -15.76 7.77
CA ASN A 384 -21.51 -16.74 7.21
C ASN A 384 -20.87 -18.12 6.92
N GLY A 385 -19.92 -18.56 7.76
CA GLY A 385 -19.20 -19.82 7.57
C GLY A 385 -17.97 -19.75 6.66
N HIS A 386 -17.72 -18.60 6.02
CA HIS A 386 -16.55 -18.37 5.17
C HIS A 386 -15.42 -17.70 5.96
N PRO A 387 -14.16 -18.12 5.77
CA PRO A 387 -13.01 -17.46 6.37
C PRO A 387 -12.70 -16.15 5.62
N VAL A 388 -12.65 -15.03 6.36
CA VAL A 388 -12.44 -13.69 5.82
C VAL A 388 -11.26 -13.02 6.50
N SER A 389 -10.41 -12.37 5.72
CA SER A 389 -9.27 -11.62 6.26
C SER A 389 -9.60 -10.17 6.49
N VAL A 390 -8.99 -9.56 7.49
CA VAL A 390 -9.10 -8.13 7.78
C VAL A 390 -7.71 -7.51 7.80
N ALA A 391 -7.50 -6.52 6.94
CA ALA A 391 -6.36 -5.63 7.05
C ALA A 391 -6.81 -4.32 7.70
N ILE A 392 -6.10 -3.87 8.74
CA ILE A 392 -6.43 -2.61 9.40
C ILE A 392 -5.52 -1.52 8.86
N CYS A 393 -6.11 -0.56 8.16
CA CYS A 393 -5.45 0.66 7.70
C CYS A 393 -4.17 0.36 6.89
N TYR A 394 -3.02 0.78 7.41
CA TYR A 394 -1.70 0.67 6.81
C TYR A 394 -1.31 -0.76 6.40
N GLU A 395 -1.88 -1.80 7.03
CA GLU A 395 -1.58 -3.20 6.73
C GLU A 395 -1.84 -3.60 5.27
N VAL A 396 -2.83 -2.97 4.62
CA VAL A 396 -3.21 -3.32 3.24
C VAL A 396 -2.12 -3.00 2.22
N VAL A 397 -1.16 -2.14 2.55
CA VAL A 397 -0.04 -1.81 1.66
C VAL A 397 1.08 -2.84 1.67
N TYR A 398 1.04 -3.82 2.59
CA TYR A 398 2.04 -4.89 2.71
C TYR A 398 1.62 -6.12 1.89
N PRO A 399 2.26 -6.37 0.72
CA PRO A 399 1.82 -7.43 -0.19
C PRO A 399 1.81 -8.82 0.45
N ASN A 400 2.90 -9.14 1.14
CA ASN A 400 3.08 -10.45 1.75
C ASN A 400 2.13 -10.71 2.93
N LEU A 401 1.70 -9.67 3.67
CA LEU A 401 0.71 -9.85 4.74
C LEU A 401 -0.64 -10.27 4.16
N ILE A 402 -1.10 -9.59 3.11
CA ILE A 402 -2.37 -9.92 2.46
C ILE A 402 -2.31 -11.30 1.82
N ARG A 403 -1.19 -11.66 1.19
CA ARG A 403 -0.98 -13.01 0.69
C ARG A 403 -1.05 -14.07 1.79
N GLN A 404 -0.47 -13.83 2.97
CA GLN A 404 -0.51 -14.79 4.09
C GLN A 404 -1.94 -15.13 4.51
N PHE A 405 -2.84 -14.13 4.52
CA PHE A 405 -4.25 -14.39 4.78
C PHE A 405 -4.89 -15.32 3.75
N VAL A 406 -4.60 -15.12 2.47
CA VAL A 406 -5.17 -15.92 1.37
C VAL A 406 -4.60 -17.33 1.36
N VAL A 407 -3.30 -17.50 1.63
CA VAL A 407 -2.67 -18.81 1.82
C VAL A 407 -3.28 -19.56 3.01
N ARG A 408 -3.69 -18.86 4.07
CA ARG A 408 -4.43 -19.44 5.21
C ARG A 408 -5.91 -19.72 4.91
N GLY A 409 -6.39 -19.41 3.71
CA GLY A 409 -7.72 -19.78 3.25
C GLY A 409 -8.70 -18.63 3.14
N SER A 410 -8.29 -17.36 3.28
CA SER A 410 -9.21 -16.22 3.12
C SER A 410 -9.95 -16.27 1.78
N GLU A 411 -11.28 -16.21 1.83
CA GLU A 411 -12.17 -16.24 0.65
C GLU A 411 -12.64 -14.83 0.24
N LEU A 412 -12.44 -13.82 1.10
CA LEU A 412 -12.79 -12.42 0.86
C LEU A 412 -11.77 -11.52 1.59
N LEU A 413 -11.28 -10.48 0.93
CA LEU A 413 -10.43 -9.48 1.56
C LEU A 413 -11.32 -8.36 2.13
N THR A 414 -11.16 -8.06 3.41
CA THR A 414 -11.77 -6.87 4.02
C THR A 414 -10.68 -5.89 4.45
N THR A 415 -10.98 -4.61 4.40
CA THR A 415 -10.09 -3.57 4.94
C THR A 415 -10.91 -2.54 5.69
N ILE A 416 -10.52 -2.25 6.93
CA ILE A 416 -11.12 -1.18 7.71
C ILE A 416 -10.06 -0.12 7.96
N THR A 417 -10.42 1.15 7.86
CA THR A 417 -9.42 2.22 7.99
C THR A 417 -10.01 3.53 8.47
N ASN A 418 -9.18 4.33 9.10
CA ASN A 418 -9.49 5.71 9.45
C ASN A 418 -8.59 6.66 8.65
N ASP A 419 -8.94 6.97 7.39
CA ASP A 419 -8.15 7.91 6.58
C ASP A 419 -8.29 9.39 7.01
N ALA A 420 -8.94 9.70 8.14
CA ALA A 420 -9.10 11.06 8.67
C ALA A 420 -7.75 11.73 8.97
N TRP A 421 -6.75 10.93 9.33
CA TRP A 421 -5.36 11.35 9.51
C TRP A 421 -4.80 12.09 8.29
N PHE A 422 -5.21 11.69 7.10
CA PHE A 422 -4.59 12.17 5.86
C PHE A 422 -5.13 13.50 5.37
N GLY A 423 -6.32 13.93 5.83
CA GLY A 423 -6.99 15.11 5.30
C GLY A 423 -7.28 15.00 3.79
N SER A 424 -7.65 16.12 3.16
CA SER A 424 -7.92 16.21 1.72
C SER A 424 -6.66 16.22 0.85
N THR A 425 -5.74 15.26 1.09
CA THR A 425 -4.45 15.13 0.40
C THR A 425 -4.47 13.98 -0.63
N SER A 426 -3.32 13.62 -1.17
CA SER A 426 -3.18 12.47 -2.09
C SER A 426 -3.24 11.11 -1.40
N ALA A 427 -3.01 11.03 -0.09
CA ALA A 427 -2.82 9.75 0.60
C ALA A 427 -4.03 8.81 0.54
N PRO A 428 -5.30 9.25 0.72
CA PRO A 428 -6.44 8.34 0.61
C PRO A 428 -6.56 7.68 -0.77
N TYR A 429 -6.24 8.43 -1.83
CA TYR A 429 -6.24 7.93 -3.21
C TYR A 429 -5.09 6.94 -3.45
N GLN A 430 -3.89 7.25 -2.94
CA GLN A 430 -2.75 6.33 -2.99
C GLN A 430 -3.06 5.05 -2.20
N HIS A 431 -3.66 5.16 -1.01
CA HIS A 431 -4.02 4.06 -0.15
C HIS A 431 -5.06 3.15 -0.83
N PHE A 432 -6.11 3.72 -1.43
CA PHE A 432 -7.13 2.96 -2.16
C PHE A 432 -6.57 2.26 -3.40
N ALA A 433 -5.69 2.93 -4.17
CA ALA A 433 -5.05 2.31 -5.34
C ALA A 433 -4.16 1.11 -4.96
N GLN A 434 -3.45 1.20 -3.82
CA GLN A 434 -2.64 0.10 -3.28
C GLN A 434 -3.50 -1.05 -2.77
N ALA A 435 -4.61 -0.74 -2.09
CA ALA A 435 -5.58 -1.74 -1.65
C ALA A 435 -6.23 -2.46 -2.84
N SER A 436 -6.63 -1.73 -3.87
CA SER A 436 -7.24 -2.28 -5.10
C SER A 436 -6.31 -3.25 -5.82
N MET A 437 -5.00 -3.02 -5.79
CA MET A 437 -4.01 -3.95 -6.37
C MET A 437 -4.07 -5.33 -5.69
N ARG A 438 -4.32 -5.38 -4.37
CA ARG A 438 -4.42 -6.63 -3.62
C ARG A 438 -5.52 -7.54 -4.16
N ALA A 439 -6.63 -6.97 -4.64
CA ALA A 439 -7.71 -7.74 -5.24
C ALA A 439 -7.25 -8.52 -6.49
N ILE A 440 -6.42 -7.88 -7.33
CA ILE A 440 -5.84 -8.47 -8.55
C ILE A 440 -4.78 -9.52 -8.20
N GLU A 441 -3.90 -9.16 -7.26
CA GLU A 441 -2.81 -10.02 -6.81
C GLU A 441 -3.33 -11.32 -6.22
N GLU A 442 -4.37 -11.25 -5.39
CA GLU A 442 -4.88 -12.41 -4.69
C GLU A 442 -6.01 -13.15 -5.41
N GLY A 443 -6.68 -12.49 -6.36
CA GLY A 443 -7.85 -13.07 -7.02
C GLY A 443 -9.05 -13.14 -6.09
N ARG A 444 -9.28 -12.06 -5.35
CA ARG A 444 -10.33 -11.96 -4.33
C ARG A 444 -11.08 -10.66 -4.51
N TYR A 445 -12.35 -10.65 -4.13
CA TYR A 445 -13.02 -9.38 -3.86
C TYR A 445 -12.32 -8.69 -2.68
N LEU A 446 -12.19 -7.37 -2.77
CA LEU A 446 -11.81 -6.49 -1.68
C LEU A 446 -13.01 -5.63 -1.31
N VAL A 447 -13.41 -5.65 -0.04
CA VAL A 447 -14.43 -4.77 0.51
C VAL A 447 -13.81 -3.88 1.58
N ARG A 448 -13.90 -2.56 1.40
CA ARG A 448 -13.18 -1.59 2.22
C ARG A 448 -14.14 -0.59 2.85
N SER A 449 -14.10 -0.45 4.17
CA SER A 449 -14.82 0.59 4.91
C SER A 449 -13.84 1.62 5.48
N ALA A 450 -13.95 2.86 5.04
CA ALA A 450 -13.14 3.98 5.48
C ALA A 450 -14.00 5.00 6.24
N ASN A 451 -13.45 5.66 7.26
CA ASN A 451 -14.18 6.69 8.01
C ASN A 451 -14.41 7.97 7.19
N THR A 452 -13.35 8.61 6.70
CA THR A 452 -13.42 9.81 5.83
C THR A 452 -12.74 9.58 4.47
N GLY A 453 -12.18 8.39 4.26
CA GLY A 453 -11.46 7.99 3.06
C GLY A 453 -12.38 7.44 1.97
N ILE A 454 -11.80 6.65 1.08
CA ILE A 454 -12.56 5.95 0.04
C ILE A 454 -12.98 4.59 0.60
N SER A 455 -14.29 4.41 0.77
CA SER A 455 -14.91 3.10 0.96
C SER A 455 -15.27 2.53 -0.40
N GLY A 456 -15.15 1.22 -0.60
CA GLY A 456 -15.47 0.64 -1.89
C GLY A 456 -15.38 -0.88 -1.98
N ILE A 457 -15.86 -1.39 -3.10
CA ILE A 457 -15.83 -2.80 -3.48
C ILE A 457 -15.01 -2.93 -4.75
N VAL A 458 -13.97 -3.76 -4.72
CA VAL A 458 -13.11 -4.04 -5.87
C VAL A 458 -13.20 -5.53 -6.21
N ASP A 459 -13.44 -5.84 -7.48
CA ASP A 459 -13.51 -7.22 -7.95
C ASP A 459 -12.12 -7.88 -8.09
N PRO A 460 -12.03 -9.21 -8.29
CA PRO A 460 -10.76 -9.94 -8.41
C PRO A 460 -9.88 -9.54 -9.61
N TYR A 461 -10.40 -8.70 -10.51
CA TYR A 461 -9.70 -8.18 -11.68
C TYR A 461 -9.34 -6.69 -11.52
N GLY A 462 -9.67 -6.08 -10.38
CA GLY A 462 -9.35 -4.69 -10.06
C GLY A 462 -10.41 -3.69 -10.51
N HIS A 463 -11.57 -4.12 -11.00
CA HIS A 463 -12.66 -3.17 -11.29
C HIS A 463 -13.25 -2.66 -9.97
N VAL A 464 -13.32 -1.34 -9.85
CA VAL A 464 -14.06 -0.70 -8.76
C VAL A 464 -15.55 -0.83 -9.08
N VAL A 465 -16.24 -1.67 -8.32
CA VAL A 465 -17.68 -1.96 -8.48
C VAL A 465 -18.53 -0.88 -7.81
N ALA A 466 -18.04 -0.36 -6.68
CA ALA A 466 -18.65 0.75 -5.96
C ALA A 466 -17.56 1.52 -5.21
N GLU A 467 -17.66 2.84 -5.14
CA GLU A 467 -16.80 3.68 -4.31
C GLU A 467 -17.54 4.92 -3.79
N THR A 468 -17.11 5.41 -2.63
CA THR A 468 -17.55 6.68 -2.05
C THR A 468 -16.61 7.82 -2.40
N ARG A 469 -17.08 9.05 -2.21
CA ARG A 469 -16.19 10.21 -2.13
C ARG A 469 -15.57 10.31 -0.74
N ILE A 470 -14.40 10.95 -0.66
CA ILE A 470 -13.78 11.31 0.62
C ILE A 470 -14.57 12.43 1.30
N PHE A 471 -14.52 12.49 2.63
CA PHE A 471 -15.14 13.54 3.46
C PHE A 471 -16.67 13.70 3.34
N GLU A 472 -17.39 12.65 2.99
CA GLU A 472 -18.85 12.62 2.93
C GLU A 472 -19.39 11.43 3.75
N PRO A 473 -20.45 11.57 4.56
CA PRO A 473 -21.08 10.42 5.18
C PRO A 473 -21.81 9.60 4.12
N ALA A 474 -21.62 8.27 4.11
CA ALA A 474 -22.18 7.41 3.07
C ALA A 474 -22.47 5.99 3.57
N VAL A 475 -23.53 5.40 3.01
CA VAL A 475 -23.85 3.97 3.10
C VAL A 475 -23.80 3.40 1.69
N VAL A 476 -22.93 2.41 1.46
CA VAL A 476 -22.82 1.74 0.16
C VAL A 476 -23.16 0.27 0.33
N VAL A 477 -24.20 -0.19 -0.37
CA VAL A 477 -24.54 -1.62 -0.43
C VAL A 477 -24.25 -2.16 -1.82
N GLY A 478 -23.49 -3.26 -1.88
CA GLY A 478 -23.11 -3.89 -3.14
C GLY A 478 -22.84 -5.38 -3.00
N GLU A 479 -22.53 -6.03 -4.11
CA GLU A 479 -22.29 -7.47 -4.16
C GLU A 479 -20.80 -7.79 -4.15
N ALA A 480 -20.43 -8.76 -3.32
CA ALA A 480 -19.14 -9.42 -3.32
C ALA A 480 -19.35 -10.94 -3.33
N ARG A 481 -18.28 -11.69 -3.52
CA ARG A 481 -18.32 -13.16 -3.53
C ARG A 481 -17.17 -13.73 -2.72
N PHE A 482 -17.44 -14.83 -2.03
CA PHE A 482 -16.43 -15.67 -1.43
C PHE A 482 -15.79 -16.55 -2.49
N LEU A 483 -14.50 -16.34 -2.75
CA LEU A 483 -13.77 -17.00 -3.83
C LEU A 483 -12.67 -17.90 -3.27
N ARG A 484 -12.50 -19.06 -3.89
CA ARG A 484 -11.49 -20.06 -3.47
C ARG A 484 -10.31 -20.15 -4.45
N HIS A 485 -10.50 -19.72 -5.70
CA HIS A 485 -9.46 -19.76 -6.73
C HIS A 485 -8.31 -18.80 -6.43
N SER A 486 -7.10 -19.30 -6.22
CA SER A 486 -5.93 -18.44 -6.03
C SER A 486 -5.23 -18.14 -7.36
N THR A 487 -4.72 -16.93 -7.52
CA THR A 487 -3.83 -16.54 -8.61
C THR A 487 -2.47 -17.25 -8.51
N PHE A 488 -1.61 -17.07 -9.51
CA PHE A 488 -0.23 -17.56 -9.41
C PHE A 488 0.55 -16.81 -8.33
N TYR A 489 0.37 -15.48 -8.21
CA TYR A 489 1.01 -14.67 -7.17
C TYR A 489 0.60 -15.12 -5.76
N ALA A 490 -0.70 -15.30 -5.50
CA ALA A 490 -1.20 -15.77 -4.21
C ALA A 490 -0.51 -17.07 -3.77
N ARG A 491 -0.28 -18.00 -4.70
CA ARG A 491 0.39 -19.28 -4.41
C ARG A 491 1.88 -19.14 -4.19
N HIS A 492 2.57 -18.33 -4.98
CA HIS A 492 4.04 -18.35 -5.06
C HIS A 492 4.75 -17.15 -4.42
N GLY A 493 4.03 -16.04 -4.23
CA GLY A 493 4.53 -14.82 -3.59
C GLY A 493 5.50 -14.04 -4.46
N ASP A 494 6.41 -13.32 -3.79
CA ASP A 494 7.30 -12.33 -4.39
C ASP A 494 8.51 -12.94 -5.14
N ILE A 495 8.32 -14.04 -5.89
CA ILE A 495 9.39 -14.73 -6.62
C ILE A 495 10.19 -13.77 -7.51
N VAL A 496 9.52 -12.87 -8.23
CA VAL A 496 10.20 -11.88 -9.09
C VAL A 496 11.08 -10.95 -8.28
N ALA A 497 10.66 -10.57 -7.08
CA ALA A 497 11.45 -9.71 -6.21
C ALA A 497 12.68 -10.44 -5.65
N TYR A 498 12.50 -11.67 -5.17
CA TYR A 498 13.61 -12.50 -4.68
C TYR A 498 14.61 -12.84 -5.79
N ALA A 499 14.13 -13.22 -6.97
CA ALA A 499 14.98 -13.46 -8.14
C ALA A 499 15.74 -12.19 -8.55
N SER A 500 15.08 -11.03 -8.53
CA SER A 500 15.74 -9.74 -8.82
C SER A 500 16.86 -9.45 -7.82
N ALA A 501 16.66 -9.72 -6.53
CA ALA A 501 17.68 -9.52 -5.50
C ALA A 501 18.90 -10.44 -5.70
N VAL A 502 18.67 -11.73 -5.97
CA VAL A 502 19.74 -12.70 -6.26
C VAL A 502 20.52 -12.30 -7.52
N MET A 503 19.83 -11.94 -8.59
CA MET A 503 20.45 -11.52 -9.85
C MET A 503 21.23 -10.21 -9.69
N THR A 504 20.69 -9.26 -8.93
CA THR A 504 21.38 -8.00 -8.61
C THR A 504 22.67 -8.27 -7.84
N LEU A 505 22.63 -9.15 -6.83
CA LEU A 505 23.81 -9.54 -6.07
C LEU A 505 24.87 -10.21 -6.97
N ALA A 506 24.46 -11.16 -7.81
CA ALA A 506 25.36 -11.82 -8.75
C ALA A 506 26.04 -10.83 -9.71
N LEU A 507 25.27 -9.89 -10.28
CA LEU A 507 25.80 -8.85 -11.16
C LEU A 507 26.78 -7.93 -10.43
N VAL A 508 26.51 -7.55 -9.19
CA VAL A 508 27.43 -6.74 -8.38
C VAL A 508 28.73 -7.48 -8.10
N VAL A 509 28.68 -8.77 -7.77
CA VAL A 509 29.86 -9.61 -7.51
C VAL A 509 30.71 -9.78 -8.76
N VAL A 510 30.10 -10.07 -9.91
CA VAL A 510 30.82 -10.18 -11.19
C VAL A 510 31.43 -8.84 -11.61
N SER A 511 30.71 -7.73 -11.36
CA SER A 511 31.19 -6.38 -11.64
C SER A 511 32.39 -5.97 -10.76
N ARG A 512 32.52 -6.52 -9.53
CA ARG A 512 33.69 -6.25 -8.65
C ARG A 512 35.00 -6.68 -9.30
N ARG A 513 35.02 -7.81 -9.99
CA ARG A 513 36.22 -8.40 -10.61
C ARG A 513 36.71 -7.65 -11.85
N ARG A 514 35.92 -6.71 -12.38
CA ARG A 514 36.20 -5.97 -13.62
C ARG A 514 36.45 -4.47 -13.43
N VAL A 515 36.17 -3.95 -12.22
CA VAL A 515 36.30 -2.53 -11.87
C VAL A 515 37.46 -2.28 -10.90
N GLN A 516 38.02 -3.35 -10.31
CA GLN A 516 39.39 -3.34 -9.79
C GLN A 516 40.36 -3.37 -10.96
#